data_AF-A0A7X7VB03-F1
#
_entry.id   AF-A0A7X7VB03-F1
#
_cell.length_a   1.000
_cell.length_b   1.000
_cell.length_c   1.000
_cell.angle_alpha   90.00
_cell.angle_beta   90.00
_cell.angle_gamma   90.00
#
_symmetry.space_group_name_H-M   'P 1'
#
loop_
_entity.id
_entity.type
_entity.pdbx_description
1 polymer ?
#
loop_
_entity_poly.entity_id
_entity_poly.type
_entity_poly.pdbx_seq_one_letter_code
_entity_poly.pdbx_strand_id
1 'polypeptide(L)'
;MVPQEFLGIGWGELMLLLVLAVIFFGPEKLPEISRKAARVIHTVRLFAYQATSQLKEELGPEYKDLTMADLNPKTFVQKHLLADMQEDLADIKKELDGVKTELTGSVTNINSAGKDVRSVVNQSLTAPPPAVAAGGTVPSVEATAAAGSAPAALASARHVPWDPEAT
;
A
#
# COMPACT_ATOMS: atom_id res chain seq x y z
N MET A 1 0.42 35.46 -20.29
CA MET A 1 0.04 35.79 -18.90
C MET A 1 -0.67 34.55 -18.35
N VAL A 2 0.02 33.68 -17.63
CA VAL A 2 -0.57 32.47 -17.02
C VAL A 2 -0.75 32.75 -15.53
N PRO A 3 -1.97 33.02 -15.04
CA PRO A 3 -2.19 33.37 -13.65
C PRO A 3 -2.56 32.15 -12.78
N GLN A 4 -1.75 32.02 -11.72
CA GLN A 4 -2.05 31.53 -10.36
C GLN A 4 -2.48 30.06 -10.18
N GLU A 5 -1.46 29.23 -9.93
CA GLU A 5 -1.50 27.85 -9.46
C GLU A 5 -2.00 27.76 -8.01
N PHE A 6 -3.19 27.20 -7.77
CA PHE A 6 -3.72 27.03 -6.40
C PHE A 6 -3.39 25.65 -5.80
N LEU A 7 -3.02 24.67 -6.64
CA LEU A 7 -2.70 23.28 -6.25
C LEU A 7 -1.50 22.69 -7.06
N GLY A 8 -0.70 23.52 -7.73
CA GLY A 8 0.27 23.06 -8.74
C GLY A 8 -0.39 22.51 -10.01
N ILE A 9 -1.66 22.88 -10.22
CA ILE A 9 -2.52 22.54 -11.34
C ILE A 9 -3.14 23.85 -11.84
N GLY A 10 -2.94 24.15 -13.11
CA GLY A 10 -3.53 25.31 -13.77
C GLY A 10 -5.01 25.10 -14.12
N TRP A 11 -5.73 26.17 -14.45
CA TRP A 11 -7.15 26.09 -14.86
C TRP A 11 -7.40 25.12 -16.03
N GLY A 12 -6.46 25.02 -16.98
CA GLY A 12 -6.54 24.07 -18.10
C GLY A 12 -6.40 22.61 -17.67
N GLU A 13 -5.49 22.32 -16.74
CA GLU A 13 -5.28 20.98 -16.18
C GLU A 13 -6.44 20.56 -15.27
N LEU A 14 -7.04 21.51 -14.54
CA LEU A 14 -8.24 21.26 -13.74
C LEU A 14 -9.44 20.86 -14.64
N MET A 15 -9.60 21.52 -15.79
CA MET A 15 -10.60 21.12 -16.79
C MET A 15 -10.33 19.73 -17.35
N LEU A 16 -9.06 19.40 -17.65
CA LEU A 16 -8.68 18.07 -18.11
C LEU A 16 -9.06 16.99 -17.07
N LEU A 17 -8.75 17.23 -15.79
CA LEU A 17 -9.08 16.31 -14.69
C LEU A 17 -10.60 16.15 -14.52
N LEU A 18 -11.36 17.25 -14.64
CA LEU A 18 -12.82 17.21 -14.61
C LEU A 18 -13.38 16.31 -15.72
N VAL A 19 -12.88 16.47 -16.95
CA VAL A 19 -13.30 15.63 -18.10
C VAL A 19 -12.92 14.17 -17.87
N LEU A 20 -11.71 13.88 -17.39
CA LEU A 20 -11.31 12.51 -17.04
C LEU A 20 -12.22 11.91 -15.97
N ALA A 21 -12.54 12.67 -14.92
CA ALA A 21 -13.45 12.23 -13.87
C ALA A 21 -14.86 11.95 -14.41
N VAL A 22 -15.37 12.79 -15.30
CA VAL A 22 -16.66 12.59 -15.97
C VAL A 22 -16.64 11.33 -16.84
N ILE A 23 -15.55 11.04 -17.55
CA ILE A 23 -15.45 9.83 -18.37
C ILE A 23 -15.38 8.58 -17.49
N PHE A 24 -14.61 8.63 -16.41
CA PHE A 24 -14.36 7.47 -15.54
C PHE A 24 -15.58 7.11 -14.68
N PHE A 25 -16.25 8.12 -14.13
CA PHE A 25 -17.40 7.93 -13.24
C PHE A 25 -18.75 8.14 -13.94
N GLY A 26 -18.79 8.91 -15.03
CA GLY A 26 -20.02 9.35 -15.69
C GLY A 26 -20.50 10.73 -15.19
N PRO A 27 -21.06 11.58 -16.08
CA PRO A 27 -21.53 12.92 -15.73
C PRO A 27 -22.69 12.92 -14.73
N GLU A 28 -23.46 11.82 -14.67
CA GLU A 28 -24.58 11.67 -13.74
C GLU A 28 -24.14 11.27 -12.32
N LYS A 29 -22.99 10.58 -12.17
CA LYS A 29 -22.54 10.03 -10.88
C LYS A 29 -21.79 11.04 -10.04
N LEU A 30 -21.00 11.92 -10.64
CA LEU A 30 -20.30 13.00 -9.91
C LEU A 30 -21.24 13.89 -9.07
N PRO A 31 -22.34 14.44 -9.61
CA PRO A 31 -23.27 15.24 -8.80
C PRO A 31 -24.03 14.38 -7.77
N GLU A 32 -24.29 13.11 -8.06
CA GLU A 32 -24.94 12.20 -7.11
C GLU A 32 -24.05 11.93 -5.88
N ILE A 33 -22.77 11.63 -6.11
CA ILE A 33 -21.77 11.33 -5.07
C ILE A 33 -21.45 12.58 -4.25
N SER A 34 -21.27 13.74 -4.90
CA SER A 34 -20.98 15.00 -4.19
C SER A 34 -22.13 15.42 -3.27
N ARG A 35 -23.39 15.20 -3.67
CA ARG A 35 -24.56 15.45 -2.82
C ARG A 35 -24.60 14.53 -1.60
N LYS A 36 -24.23 13.26 -1.75
CA LYS A 36 -24.12 12.31 -0.63
C LYS A 36 -23.01 12.73 0.34
N ALA A 37 -21.83 13.06 -0.18
CA ALA A 37 -20.71 13.56 0.62
C ALA A 37 -21.06 14.85 1.36
N ALA A 38 -21.71 15.81 0.67
CA ALA A 38 -22.15 17.07 1.27
C ALA A 38 -23.11 16.85 2.45
N ARG A 39 -24.04 15.89 2.32
CA ARG A 39 -24.96 15.53 3.41
C ARG A 39 -24.20 14.94 4.59
N VAL A 40 -23.24 14.04 4.37
CA VAL A 40 -22.40 13.47 5.43
C VAL A 40 -21.60 14.57 6.14
N ILE A 41 -20.93 15.44 5.38
CA ILE A 41 -20.15 16.57 5.92
C ILE A 41 -21.05 17.50 6.75
N HIS A 42 -22.25 17.79 6.27
CA HIS A 42 -23.21 18.61 6.99
C HIS A 42 -23.64 17.96 8.31
N THR A 43 -23.95 16.67 8.29
CA THR A 43 -24.32 15.89 9.47
C THR A 43 -23.18 15.83 10.48
N VAL A 44 -21.95 15.54 10.06
CA VAL A 44 -20.77 15.54 10.94
C VAL A 44 -20.56 16.92 11.57
N ARG A 45 -20.72 18.00 10.79
CA ARG A 45 -20.61 19.37 11.30
C ARG A 45 -21.67 19.67 12.36
N LEU A 46 -22.92 19.23 12.15
CA LEU A 46 -24.00 19.37 13.12
C LEU A 46 -23.73 18.60 14.42
N PHE A 47 -23.29 17.34 14.33
CA PHE A 47 -22.94 16.53 15.49
C PHE A 47 -21.77 17.13 16.28
N ALA A 48 -20.74 17.63 15.59
CA ALA A 48 -19.61 18.31 16.22
C ALA A 48 -20.06 19.56 16.99
N TYR A 49 -20.98 20.36 16.43
CA TYR A 49 -21.54 21.52 17.13
C TYR A 49 -22.37 21.13 18.36
N GLN A 50 -23.24 20.10 18.24
CA GLN A 50 -24.09 19.65 19.35
C GLN A 50 -23.26 19.05 20.49
N ALA A 51 -22.29 18.19 20.18
CA ALA A 51 -21.39 17.62 21.19
C ALA A 51 -20.58 18.72 21.88
N THR A 52 -20.02 19.66 21.13
CA THR A 52 -19.29 20.80 21.71
C THR A 52 -20.20 21.67 22.60
N SER A 53 -21.48 21.83 22.22
CA SER A 53 -22.46 22.56 23.02
C SER A 53 -22.72 21.86 24.36
N GLN A 54 -22.94 20.54 24.35
CA GLN A 54 -23.18 19.76 25.57
C GLN A 54 -21.96 19.76 26.49
N LEU A 55 -20.75 19.63 25.94
CA LEU A 55 -19.51 19.74 26.72
C LEU A 55 -19.34 21.12 27.35
N LYS A 56 -19.73 22.20 26.64
CA LYS A 56 -19.73 23.56 27.18
C LYS A 56 -20.75 23.78 28.30
N GLU A 57 -21.88 23.09 28.24
CA GLU A 57 -23.00 23.28 29.17
C GLU A 57 -22.80 22.49 30.46
N GLU A 58 -22.23 21.28 30.37
CA GLU A 58 -22.02 20.40 31.54
C GLU A 58 -20.68 20.60 32.24
N LEU A 59 -19.63 21.06 31.55
CA LEU A 59 -18.29 21.19 32.14
C LEU A 59 -17.91 22.62 32.56
N GLY A 60 -18.83 23.58 32.39
CA GLY A 60 -18.65 24.95 32.85
C GLY A 60 -17.55 25.74 32.09
N PRO A 61 -17.37 27.03 32.44
CA PRO A 61 -16.48 27.96 31.74
C PRO A 61 -14.99 27.55 31.73
N GLU A 62 -14.56 26.54 32.48
CA GLU A 62 -13.19 26.01 32.52
C GLU A 62 -12.70 25.47 31.16
N TYR A 63 -13.60 25.08 30.25
CA TYR A 63 -13.25 24.63 28.89
C TYR A 63 -13.41 25.72 27.81
N LYS A 64 -13.78 26.95 28.19
CA LYS A 64 -13.80 28.10 27.27
C LYS A 64 -12.39 28.50 26.81
N ASP A 65 -11.37 28.18 27.60
CA ASP A 65 -10.02 28.70 27.38
C ASP A 65 -9.16 27.84 26.43
N LEU A 66 -9.63 26.65 26.04
CA LEU A 66 -8.95 25.81 25.04
C LEU A 66 -9.36 26.08 23.58
N THR A 67 -10.29 27.00 23.29
CA THR A 67 -10.94 26.99 21.94
C THR A 67 -11.16 28.32 21.24
N MET A 68 -10.77 29.49 21.78
CA MET A 68 -11.25 30.76 21.20
C MET A 68 -10.26 31.60 20.37
N ALA A 69 -8.96 31.34 20.39
CA ALA A 69 -7.99 32.03 19.52
C ALA A 69 -7.43 31.16 18.38
N ASP A 70 -7.70 29.85 18.40
CA ASP A 70 -7.19 28.87 17.43
C ASP A 70 -8.32 28.11 16.72
N LEU A 71 -9.37 28.84 16.35
CA LEU A 71 -10.58 28.39 15.64
C LEU A 71 -10.34 28.00 14.16
N ASN A 72 -9.18 27.46 13.81
CA ASN A 72 -9.08 26.63 12.62
C ASN A 72 -9.21 25.17 13.08
N PRO A 73 -10.22 24.42 12.59
CA PRO A 73 -10.38 23.01 12.97
C PRO A 73 -9.12 22.20 12.65
N LYS A 74 -8.34 22.64 11.66
CA LYS A 74 -7.01 22.10 11.35
C LYS A 74 -6.00 22.30 12.48
N THR A 75 -5.92 23.48 13.08
CA THR A 75 -4.89 23.80 14.08
C THR A 75 -5.24 23.26 15.46
N PHE A 76 -6.53 23.14 15.80
CA PHE A 76 -6.98 22.48 17.05
C PHE A 76 -6.79 20.96 17.00
N VAL A 77 -7.16 20.30 15.89
CA VAL A 77 -6.81 18.89 15.62
C VAL A 77 -5.30 18.75 15.62
N GLN A 78 -4.58 19.64 14.96
CA GLN A 78 -3.12 19.59 14.93
C GLN A 78 -2.49 19.75 16.31
N LYS A 79 -3.00 20.61 17.20
CA LYS A 79 -2.37 20.82 18.51
C LYS A 79 -2.80 19.80 19.56
N HIS A 80 -4.05 19.34 19.56
CA HIS A 80 -4.48 18.32 20.52
C HIS A 80 -4.23 16.90 20.03
N LEU A 81 -4.52 16.59 18.75
CA LEU A 81 -4.14 15.28 18.22
C LEU A 81 -2.63 15.18 17.95
N LEU A 82 -1.88 16.20 17.51
CA LEU A 82 -0.41 16.04 17.45
C LEU A 82 0.29 16.27 18.77
N ALA A 83 -0.34 16.70 19.86
CA ALA A 83 0.33 16.67 21.16
C ALA A 83 0.18 15.27 21.78
N ASP A 84 -1.04 14.74 21.83
CA ASP A 84 -1.31 13.41 22.37
C ASP A 84 -0.80 12.30 21.44
N MET A 85 -0.94 12.46 20.12
CA MET A 85 -0.40 11.50 19.16
C MET A 85 1.04 11.79 18.75
N GLN A 86 1.73 12.86 19.20
CA GLN A 86 3.16 13.01 18.82
C GLN A 86 4.04 11.96 19.47
N GLU A 87 3.78 11.61 20.73
CA GLU A 87 4.53 10.53 21.38
C GLU A 87 4.26 9.22 20.63
N ASP A 88 3.00 8.88 20.41
CA ASP A 88 2.61 7.67 19.67
C ASP A 88 3.11 7.66 18.21
N LEU A 89 2.96 8.76 17.46
CA LEU A 89 3.45 8.87 16.08
C LEU A 89 4.97 8.92 16.03
N ALA A 90 5.67 9.47 17.02
CA ALA A 90 7.14 9.48 17.03
C ALA A 90 7.69 8.06 17.21
N ASP A 91 7.05 7.26 18.05
CA ASP A 91 7.40 5.85 18.25
C ASP A 91 7.06 5.02 17.01
N ILE A 92 5.85 5.17 16.45
CA ILE A 92 5.43 4.50 15.21
C ILE A 92 6.33 4.92 14.03
N LYS A 93 6.69 6.21 13.95
CA LYS A 93 7.58 6.71 12.90
C LYS A 93 8.99 6.19 13.06
N LYS A 94 9.49 6.01 14.29
CA LYS A 94 10.78 5.37 14.57
C LYS A 94 10.80 3.90 14.13
N GLU A 95 9.77 3.13 14.49
CA GLU A 95 9.62 1.74 14.02
C GLU A 95 9.55 1.67 12.50
N LEU A 96 8.74 2.53 11.88
CA LEU A 96 8.56 2.55 10.43
C LEU A 96 9.85 2.98 9.70
N ASP A 97 10.61 3.94 10.23
CA ASP A 97 11.90 4.34 9.67
C ASP A 97 12.94 3.20 9.82
N GLY A 98 12.91 2.44 10.92
CA GLY A 98 13.73 1.23 11.09
C GLY A 98 13.39 0.13 10.09
N VAL A 99 12.11 -0.21 9.97
CA VAL A 99 11.57 -1.19 9.00
C VAL A 99 11.88 -0.74 7.57
N LYS A 100 11.67 0.53 7.23
CA LYS A 100 12.02 1.09 5.91
C LYS A 100 13.51 0.98 5.61
N THR A 101 14.37 1.17 6.59
CA THR A 101 15.83 1.07 6.44
C THR A 101 16.25 -0.39 6.21
N GLU A 102 15.67 -1.33 6.93
CA GLU A 102 15.90 -2.77 6.77
C GLU A 102 15.37 -3.30 5.42
N LEU A 103 14.16 -2.89 5.02
CA LEU A 103 13.60 -3.22 3.71
C LEU A 103 14.41 -2.59 2.57
N THR A 104 14.81 -1.32 2.69
CA THR A 104 15.62 -0.67 1.65
C THR A 104 17.01 -1.30 1.56
N GLY A 105 17.61 -1.65 2.69
CA GLY A 105 18.87 -2.41 2.73
C GLY A 105 18.73 -3.77 2.08
N SER A 106 17.66 -4.51 2.39
CA SER A 106 17.37 -5.83 1.83
C SER A 106 17.07 -5.78 0.33
N VAL A 107 16.26 -4.82 -0.11
CA VAL A 107 15.94 -4.62 -1.54
C VAL A 107 17.19 -4.21 -2.32
N THR A 108 18.05 -3.38 -1.75
CA THR A 108 19.32 -2.99 -2.38
C THR A 108 20.23 -4.22 -2.54
N ASN A 109 20.37 -5.04 -1.50
CA ASN A 109 21.15 -6.28 -1.52
C ASN A 109 20.63 -7.31 -2.55
N ILE A 110 19.31 -7.46 -2.67
CA ILE A 110 18.70 -8.35 -3.67
C ILE A 110 18.93 -7.82 -5.08
N ASN A 111 18.85 -6.51 -5.28
CA ASN A 111 19.03 -5.90 -6.58
C ASN A 111 20.51 -5.95 -7.03
N SER A 112 21.47 -5.77 -6.12
CA SER A 112 22.89 -6.02 -6.41
C SER A 112 23.17 -7.49 -6.65
N ALA A 113 22.68 -8.41 -5.83
CA ALA A 113 22.81 -9.84 -6.07
C ALA A 113 22.20 -10.27 -7.42
N GLY A 114 21.04 -9.71 -7.79
CA GLY A 114 20.43 -9.92 -9.10
C GLY A 114 21.25 -9.36 -10.26
N LYS A 115 21.96 -8.25 -10.04
CA LYS A 115 22.90 -7.67 -11.01
C LYS A 115 24.14 -8.53 -11.18
N ASP A 116 24.64 -9.13 -10.10
CA ASP A 116 25.79 -10.03 -10.12
C ASP A 116 25.43 -11.38 -10.78
N VAL A 117 24.25 -11.93 -10.50
CA VAL A 117 23.74 -13.12 -11.19
C VAL A 117 23.51 -12.82 -12.68
N ARG A 118 22.98 -11.65 -13.01
CA ARG A 118 22.77 -11.25 -14.41
C ARG A 118 24.08 -11.00 -15.14
N SER A 119 25.10 -10.47 -14.46
CA SER A 119 26.41 -10.24 -15.06
C SER A 119 27.14 -11.55 -15.33
N VAL A 120 27.09 -12.54 -14.42
CA VAL A 120 27.67 -13.87 -14.68
C VAL A 120 26.91 -14.62 -15.77
N VAL A 121 25.57 -14.50 -15.83
CA VAL A 121 24.79 -15.08 -16.93
C VAL A 121 25.17 -14.40 -18.25
N ASN A 122 25.24 -13.08 -18.29
CA ASN A 122 25.63 -12.37 -19.52
C ASN A 122 27.09 -12.63 -19.91
N GLN A 123 27.98 -12.82 -18.95
CA GLN A 123 29.38 -13.19 -19.17
C GLN A 123 29.51 -14.62 -19.68
N SER A 124 28.69 -15.55 -19.20
CA SER A 124 28.61 -16.91 -19.74
C SER A 124 28.03 -16.97 -21.16
N LEU A 125 27.18 -16.00 -21.53
CA LEU A 125 26.64 -15.85 -22.87
C LEU A 125 27.61 -15.13 -23.84
N THR A 126 28.63 -14.43 -23.32
CA THR A 126 29.59 -13.66 -24.14
C THR A 126 30.97 -14.32 -24.26
N ALA A 127 31.24 -15.41 -23.52
CA ALA A 127 32.44 -16.20 -23.72
C ALA A 127 32.35 -16.88 -25.10
N PRO A 128 33.30 -16.64 -26.03
CA PRO A 128 33.37 -17.43 -27.25
C PRO A 128 33.58 -18.90 -26.85
N PRO A 129 32.94 -19.87 -27.51
CA PRO A 129 33.16 -21.27 -27.20
C PRO A 129 34.68 -21.54 -27.28
N PRO A 130 35.28 -22.30 -26.35
CA PRO A 130 36.58 -22.89 -26.65
C PRO A 130 36.39 -23.62 -27.98
N ALA A 131 37.21 -23.25 -28.96
CA ALA A 131 37.14 -23.77 -30.31
C ALA A 131 36.82 -25.27 -30.23
N VAL A 132 35.67 -25.64 -30.81
CA VAL A 132 35.19 -27.00 -30.94
C VAL A 132 36.26 -27.83 -31.65
N ALA A 133 37.21 -28.36 -30.89
CA ALA A 133 37.93 -29.55 -31.28
C ALA A 133 36.88 -30.67 -31.28
N ALA A 134 36.52 -31.05 -32.50
CA ALA A 134 35.69 -32.17 -32.88
C ALA A 134 35.76 -33.34 -31.88
N GLY A 135 34.58 -33.83 -31.46
CA GLY A 135 34.50 -35.03 -30.62
C GLY A 135 33.15 -35.22 -29.98
N GLY A 136 32.09 -35.36 -30.78
CA GLY A 136 30.79 -35.77 -30.28
C GLY A 136 30.85 -37.19 -29.73
N THR A 137 30.69 -37.34 -28.42
CA THR A 137 30.20 -38.57 -27.78
C THR A 137 29.16 -38.19 -26.74
N VAL A 138 27.91 -38.11 -27.19
CA VAL A 138 26.74 -38.17 -26.30
C VAL A 138 26.58 -39.62 -25.85
N PRO A 139 26.54 -39.93 -24.54
CA PRO A 139 26.25 -41.28 -24.09
C PRO A 139 24.76 -41.58 -24.36
N SER A 140 24.53 -42.64 -25.13
CA SER A 140 23.25 -43.28 -25.34
C SER A 140 22.73 -43.80 -24.00
N VAL A 141 21.64 -43.22 -23.49
CA VAL A 141 20.87 -43.83 -22.38
C VAL A 141 19.81 -44.72 -22.98
N GLU A 142 20.19 -45.99 -23.06
CA GLU A 142 19.42 -47.13 -23.51
C GLU A 142 18.16 -47.31 -22.65
N ALA A 143 17.00 -47.30 -23.32
CA ALA A 143 15.75 -47.75 -22.74
C ALA A 143 15.82 -49.27 -22.57
N THR A 144 15.96 -49.74 -21.32
CA THR A 144 15.65 -51.12 -20.97
C THR A 144 14.38 -51.16 -20.13
N ALA A 145 13.32 -51.66 -20.75
CA ALA A 145 12.10 -52.06 -20.09
C ALA A 145 12.27 -53.53 -19.66
N ALA A 146 12.17 -53.82 -18.36
CA ALA A 146 11.76 -55.14 -17.90
C ALA A 146 11.29 -55.15 -16.45
N ALA A 147 10.23 -55.94 -16.25
CA ALA A 147 9.83 -56.62 -15.02
C ALA A 147 9.10 -55.78 -13.97
N GLY A 148 7.77 -55.77 -14.12
CA GLY A 148 6.86 -55.61 -13.01
C GLY A 148 7.04 -56.73 -11.98
N SER A 149 6.84 -56.36 -10.72
CA SER A 149 6.24 -57.18 -9.67
C SER A 149 5.86 -56.25 -8.53
N ALA A 150 4.56 -56.19 -8.22
CA ALA A 150 4.03 -55.58 -7.00
C ALA A 150 4.57 -56.37 -5.77
N PRO A 151 4.51 -55.83 -4.53
CA PRO A 151 3.22 -55.69 -3.84
C PRO A 151 3.06 -54.48 -2.89
N ALA A 152 1.80 -54.09 -2.76
CA ALA A 152 1.06 -53.73 -1.54
C ALA A 152 1.66 -52.83 -0.44
N ALA A 153 0.80 -51.87 -0.06
CA ALA A 153 0.57 -51.30 1.26
C ALA A 153 1.46 -50.11 1.70
N LEU A 154 0.85 -48.93 1.87
CA LEU A 154 0.35 -48.47 3.18
C LEU A 154 -0.12 -46.99 3.10
N ALA A 155 -1.22 -46.72 3.82
CA ALA A 155 -1.57 -45.46 4.48
C ALA A 155 -1.69 -44.18 3.61
N SER A 156 -2.90 -43.75 3.26
CA SER A 156 -3.74 -42.88 4.13
C SER A 156 -3.01 -41.65 4.68
N ALA A 157 -3.00 -40.56 3.89
CA ALA A 157 -2.92 -39.21 4.42
C ALA A 157 -4.09 -38.41 3.83
N ARG A 158 -5.22 -38.48 4.53
CA ARG A 158 -6.47 -37.77 4.23
C ARG A 158 -6.23 -36.27 4.47
N HIS A 159 -6.40 -35.46 3.43
CA HIS A 159 -6.57 -34.02 3.54
C HIS A 159 -7.83 -33.74 4.37
N VAL A 160 -7.68 -33.02 5.48
CA VAL A 160 -8.82 -32.58 6.31
C VAL A 160 -9.19 -31.16 5.84
N PRO A 161 -10.40 -30.94 5.28
CA PRO A 161 -10.86 -29.60 4.93
C PRO A 161 -11.09 -28.76 6.19
N TRP A 162 -10.68 -27.50 6.14
CA TRP A 162 -10.86 -26.50 7.21
C TRP A 162 -12.34 -26.19 7.45
N ASP A 163 -12.77 -26.22 8.71
CA ASP A 163 -14.15 -26.00 9.19
C ASP A 163 -14.29 -24.58 9.80
N PRO A 164 -15.12 -23.69 9.23
CA PRO A 164 -15.34 -22.32 9.72
C PRO A 164 -16.19 -22.16 10.99
N GLU A 165 -16.76 -23.22 11.58
CA GLU A 165 -17.72 -23.09 12.69
C GLU A 165 -17.12 -23.30 14.10
N ALA A 166 -15.78 -23.23 14.25
CA ALA A 166 -15.17 -23.16 15.58
C ALA A 166 -15.22 -21.72 16.12
N THR A 167 -16.16 -21.50 17.05
CA THR A 167 -16.54 -20.24 17.72
C THR A 167 -15.37 -19.41 18.27
#